data_AF-A0A3S5BLX2-F1
#
_entry.id   AF-A0A3S5BLX2-F1
#
_cell.length_a   1.000
_cell.length_b   1.000
_cell.length_c   1.000
_cell.angle_alpha   90.00
_cell.angle_beta   90.00
_cell.angle_gamma   90.00
#
_symmetry.space_group_name_H-M   'P 1'
#
loop_
_entity.id
_entity.type
_entity.pdbx_description
1 polymer ?
#
loop_
_entity_poly.entity_id
_entity_poly.type
_entity_poly.pdbx_seq_one_letter_code
_entity_poly.pdbx_strand_id
1 'polypeptide(L)'
;MDVFKYVEDKDVFQKFYCKTLARRLVTNQSVSEDAEASMIARLKETCGYEYTSKLQRMFQDVSSSRELNAKFNDNLKAQSASGLSLRGGKYCALHFCNYT
;
A
#
# COMPACT_ATOMS: atom_id res chain seq x y z
N MET A 1 14.83 1.86 -16.04
CA MET A 1 14.94 0.71 -15.10
C MET A 1 16.10 -0.14 -15.59
N ASP A 2 17.28 0.44 -15.61
CA ASP A 2 18.40 -0.14 -16.36
C ASP A 2 19.41 -0.78 -15.42
N VAL A 3 19.60 -0.20 -14.23
CA VAL A 3 20.37 -0.81 -13.14
C VAL A 3 19.72 -2.11 -12.64
N PHE A 4 18.39 -2.16 -12.58
CA PHE A 4 17.64 -3.33 -12.08
C PHE A 4 17.81 -4.59 -12.96
N LYS A 5 18.18 -4.44 -14.23
CA LYS A 5 18.46 -5.56 -15.15
C LYS A 5 19.70 -6.36 -14.74
N TYR A 6 20.63 -5.72 -14.04
CA TYR A 6 21.91 -6.31 -13.60
C TYR A 6 21.84 -6.88 -12.18
N VAL A 7 20.69 -6.81 -11.51
CA VAL A 7 20.50 -7.40 -10.19
C VAL A 7 20.21 -8.89 -10.34
N GLU A 8 21.08 -9.72 -9.77
CA GLU A 8 20.95 -11.19 -9.78
C GLU A 8 19.90 -11.64 -8.74
N ASP A 9 19.97 -11.13 -7.51
CA ASP A 9 19.08 -11.49 -6.39
C ASP A 9 17.79 -10.68 -6.37
N LYS A 10 16.91 -10.95 -7.34
CA LYS A 10 15.63 -10.24 -7.51
C LYS A 10 14.63 -10.50 -6.37
N ASP A 11 14.68 -11.67 -5.75
CA ASP A 11 13.84 -12.06 -4.61
C ASP A 11 14.20 -11.28 -3.34
N VAL A 12 15.49 -11.06 -3.10
CA VAL A 12 16.00 -10.23 -2.00
C VAL A 12 15.50 -8.79 -2.18
N PHE A 13 15.66 -8.23 -3.38
CA PHE A 13 15.12 -6.90 -3.70
C PHE A 13 13.60 -6.84 -3.45
N GLN A 14 12.85 -7.85 -3.91
CA GLN A 14 11.40 -7.90 -3.76
C GLN A 14 10.99 -7.85 -2.29
N LYS A 15 11.67 -8.61 -1.42
CA LYS A 15 11.37 -8.67 0.01
C LYS A 15 11.58 -7.32 0.69
N PHE A 16 12.70 -6.67 0.42
CA PHE A 16 12.99 -5.33 0.97
C PHE A 16 12.07 -4.26 0.40
N TYR A 17 11.77 -4.32 -0.89
CA TYR A 17 10.86 -3.39 -1.55
C TYR A 17 9.44 -3.50 -0.98
N CYS A 18 8.89 -4.72 -0.85
CA CYS A 18 7.59 -4.95 -0.21
C CYS A 18 7.55 -4.39 1.21
N LYS A 19 8.55 -4.68 2.03
CA LYS A 19 8.60 -4.21 3.43
C LYS A 19 8.61 -2.68 3.52
N THR A 20 9.37 -2.03 2.65
CA THR A 20 9.49 -0.56 2.65
C THR A 20 8.21 0.09 2.11
N LEU A 21 7.64 -0.45 1.03
CA LEU A 21 6.38 0.03 0.46
C LEU A 21 5.22 -0.11 1.46
N ALA A 22 5.11 -1.24 2.17
CA ALA A 22 4.10 -1.45 3.21
C ALA A 22 4.12 -0.33 4.26
N ARG A 23 5.32 0.01 4.74
CA ARG A 23 5.52 1.08 5.73
C ARG A 23 5.07 2.43 5.17
N ARG A 24 5.46 2.76 3.94
CA ARG A 24 5.08 4.03 3.30
C ARG A 24 3.57 4.15 3.12
N LEU A 25 2.92 3.09 2.64
CA LEU A 25 1.47 3.08 2.39
C LEU A 25 0.64 3.23 3.68
N VAL A 26 1.05 2.56 4.76
CA VAL A 26 0.35 2.61 6.07
C VAL A 26 0.57 3.95 6.79
N THR A 27 1.76 4.54 6.65
CA THR A 27 2.10 5.83 7.29
C THR A 27 1.70 7.04 6.46
N ASN A 28 1.15 6.81 5.27
CA ASN A 28 0.86 7.85 4.27
C ASN A 28 2.08 8.73 3.94
N GLN A 29 3.28 8.15 3.99
CA GLN A 29 4.55 8.81 3.65
C GLN A 29 4.90 8.69 2.16
N SER A 30 3.99 8.15 1.35
CA SER A 30 4.14 8.08 -0.11
C SER A 30 4.11 9.50 -0.69
N VAL A 31 5.14 9.87 -1.47
CA VAL A 31 5.26 11.18 -2.14
C VAL A 31 4.12 11.38 -3.15
N SER A 32 3.76 10.32 -3.88
CA SER A 32 2.65 10.30 -4.84
C SER A 32 2.21 8.86 -5.06
N GLU A 33 0.90 8.63 -5.14
CA GLU A 33 0.34 7.31 -5.49
C GLU A 33 0.67 6.94 -6.94
N ASP A 34 0.64 7.91 -7.86
CA ASP A 34 0.98 7.72 -9.28
C ASP A 34 2.44 7.29 -9.47
N ALA A 35 3.35 7.87 -8.68
CA ALA A 35 4.77 7.51 -8.72
C ALA A 35 5.00 6.05 -8.30
N GLU A 36 4.30 5.60 -7.25
CA GLU A 36 4.39 4.21 -6.78
C GLU A 36 3.72 3.25 -7.77
N ALA A 37 2.57 3.62 -8.37
CA ALA A 37 1.91 2.84 -9.41
C ALA A 37 2.78 2.70 -10.67
N SER A 38 3.43 3.79 -11.10
CA SER A 38 4.38 3.79 -12.23
C SER A 38 5.58 2.87 -11.96
N MET A 39 6.10 2.88 -10.73
CA MET A 39 7.20 1.99 -10.31
C MET A 39 6.79 0.52 -10.37
N ILE A 40 5.58 0.17 -9.91
CA ILE A 40 5.05 -1.20 -10.00
C ILE A 40 4.86 -1.61 -11.47
N ALA A 41 4.35 -0.73 -12.33
CA ALA A 41 4.19 -1.01 -13.76
C ALA A 41 5.53 -1.31 -14.44
N ARG A 42 6.57 -0.52 -14.16
CA ARG A 42 7.94 -0.73 -14.66
C ARG A 42 8.54 -2.05 -14.17
N LEU A 43 8.27 -2.44 -12.92
CA LEU A 43 8.68 -3.74 -12.37
C LEU A 43 7.95 -4.92 -13.04
N LYS A 44 6.66 -4.75 -13.35
CA LYS A 44 5.85 -5.75 -14.06
C LYS A 44 6.37 -6.00 -15.47
N GLU A 45 6.75 -4.94 -16.18
CA GLU A 45 7.38 -5.06 -17.51
C GLU A 45 8.70 -5.82 -17.47
N THR A 46 9.50 -5.65 -16.40
CA THR A 46 10.85 -6.20 -16.31
C THR A 46 10.88 -7.63 -15.73
N CYS A 47 10.03 -7.93 -14.75
CA CYS A 47 10.04 -9.20 -14.00
C CYS A 47 8.76 -10.03 -14.14
N GLY A 48 7.77 -9.52 -14.89
CA GLY A 48 6.51 -10.21 -15.10
C GLY A 48 5.50 -9.99 -13.97
N TYR A 49 4.31 -10.56 -14.19
CA TYR A 49 3.14 -10.37 -13.33
C TYR A 49 3.34 -10.97 -11.92
N GLU A 50 3.82 -12.22 -11.84
CA GLU A 50 4.00 -12.95 -10.59
C GLU A 50 4.85 -12.18 -9.56
N TYR A 51 5.89 -11.50 -10.05
CA TYR A 51 6.78 -10.68 -9.22
C TYR A 51 6.08 -9.51 -8.55
N THR A 52 5.12 -8.89 -9.26
CA THR A 52 4.40 -7.70 -8.79
C THR A 52 3.06 -7.99 -8.13
N SER A 53 2.57 -9.23 -8.20
CA SER A 53 1.25 -9.66 -7.68
C SER A 53 1.00 -9.20 -6.24
N LYS A 54 2.00 -9.39 -5.37
CA LYS A 54 1.95 -8.97 -3.96
C LYS A 54 1.89 -7.46 -3.79
N LEU A 55 2.67 -6.71 -4.57
CA LEU A 55 2.71 -5.24 -4.53
C LEU A 55 1.37 -4.65 -4.99
N GLN A 56 0.77 -5.23 -6.03
CA GLN A 56 -0.54 -4.81 -6.52
C GLN A 56 -1.64 -5.04 -5.49
N ARG A 57 -1.67 -6.22 -4.85
CA ARG A 57 -2.63 -6.52 -3.78
C ARG A 57 -2.49 -5.55 -2.60
N MET A 58 -1.26 -5.27 -2.17
CA MET A 58 -1.00 -4.27 -1.14
C MET A 58 -1.57 -2.89 -1.51
N PHE A 59 -1.37 -2.45 -2.75
CA PHE A 59 -1.91 -1.17 -3.22
C PHE A 59 -3.44 -1.13 -3.14
N GLN A 60 -4.09 -2.21 -3.56
CA GLN A 60 -5.54 -2.33 -3.55
C GLN A 60 -6.10 -2.36 -2.12
N ASP A 61 -5.50 -3.12 -1.23
CA ASP A 61 -5.92 -3.22 0.18
C ASP A 61 -5.88 -1.84 0.88
N VAL A 62 -4.85 -1.04 0.61
CA VAL A 62 -4.70 0.30 1.19
C VAL A 62 -5.74 1.27 0.61
N SER A 63 -5.99 1.20 -0.71
CA SER A 63 -7.03 2.02 -1.36
C SER A 63 -8.41 1.71 -0.80
N SER A 64 -8.77 0.43 -0.68
CA SER A 64 -10.04 0.01 -0.08
C SER A 64 -10.16 0.41 1.39
N SER A 65 -9.07 0.35 2.17
CA SER A 65 -9.07 0.81 3.56
C SER A 65 -9.32 2.32 3.67
N ARG A 66 -8.74 3.13 2.77
CA ARG A 66 -8.98 4.58 2.71
C ARG A 66 -10.43 4.90 2.36
N GLU A 67 -10.98 4.22 1.36
CA GLU A 67 -12.38 4.40 0.95
C GLU A 67 -13.36 4.04 2.08
N LEU A 68 -13.12 2.91 2.76
CA LEU A 68 -13.96 2.47 3.88
C LEU A 68 -13.88 3.45 5.06
N ASN A 69 -12.69 3.95 5.38
CA ASN A 69 -12.51 4.98 6.40
C ASN A 69 -13.19 6.30 6.03
N ALA A 70 -13.15 6.71 4.75
CA ALA A 70 -13.84 7.90 4.28
C ALA A 70 -15.36 7.76 4.46
N LYS A 71 -15.94 6.65 3.98
CA LYS A 71 -17.37 6.34 4.15
C LYS A 71 -17.76 6.32 5.62
N PHE A 72 -16.96 5.69 6.48
CA PHE A 72 -17.23 5.65 7.91
C PHE A 72 -17.21 7.05 8.52
N ASN A 73 -16.22 7.88 8.18
CA ASN A 73 -16.14 9.25 8.67
C ASN A 73 -17.31 10.13 8.17
N ASP A 74 -17.78 9.92 6.95
CA ASP A 74 -18.94 10.64 6.41
C ASP A 74 -20.25 10.20 7.10
N ASN A 75 -20.41 8.91 7.41
CA ASN A 75 -21.50 8.42 8.26
C ASN A 75 -21.40 8.98 9.69
N LEU A 76 -20.19 9.07 10.25
CA LEU A 76 -19.98 9.70 11.56
C LEU A 76 -20.34 11.18 11.53
N LYS A 77 -19.99 11.93 10.48
CA LYS A 77 -20.40 13.33 10.32
C LYS A 77 -21.92 13.48 10.21
N ALA A 78 -22.58 12.54 9.52
CA ALA A 78 -24.04 12.49 9.46
C ALA A 78 -24.67 12.14 10.83
N GLN A 79 -23.95 11.43 11.70
CA GLN A 79 -24.39 11.04 13.04
C GLN A 79 -23.89 11.97 14.17
N SER A 80 -22.90 12.84 13.93
CA SER A 80 -22.22 13.67 14.95
C SER A 80 -23.02 14.90 15.39
N ALA A 81 -24.33 14.75 15.54
CA ALA A 81 -25.09 15.42 16.61
C ALA A 81 -24.78 14.81 18.00
N SER A 82 -24.04 13.69 18.07
CA SER A 82 -23.59 13.07 19.33
C SER A 82 -22.07 12.85 19.32
N GLY A 83 -21.36 13.67 20.09
CA GLY A 83 -19.90 13.74 20.12
C GLY A 83 -19.22 12.45 20.58
N LEU A 84 -18.33 11.92 19.75
CA LEU A 84 -17.23 11.06 20.19
C LEU A 84 -16.04 11.23 19.22
N SER A 85 -14.99 11.92 19.69
CA SER A 85 -13.73 12.06 18.94
C SER A 85 -12.92 10.77 19.08
N LEU A 86 -13.19 9.80 18.22
CA LEU A 86 -12.33 8.64 18.05
C LEU A 86 -11.33 8.94 16.94
N ARG A 87 -10.07 9.15 17.32
CA ARG A 87 -8.93 9.13 16.39
C ARG A 87 -8.98 7.81 15.63
N GLY A 88 -9.39 7.87 14.35
CA GLY A 88 -9.55 6.72 13.47
C GLY A 88 -8.33 5.81 13.56
N GLY A 89 -8.51 4.69 14.28
CA GLY A 89 -7.49 3.68 14.47
C GLY A 89 -7.03 3.18 13.11
N LYS A 90 -5.73 2.87 13.02
CA LYS A 90 -5.06 2.37 11.83
C LYS A 90 -5.65 1.00 11.44
N TYR A 91 -6.79 0.97 10.74
CA TYR A 91 -7.46 -0.26 10.32
C TYR A 91 -6.69 -1.09 9.27
N CYS A 92 -5.50 -0.65 8.87
CA CYS A 92 -4.77 -1.28 7.77
C CYS A 92 -3.58 -2.16 8.20
N ALA A 93 -3.28 -2.29 9.51
CA ALA A 93 -1.98 -2.81 9.96
C ALA A 93 -1.89 -4.34 10.19
N LEU A 94 -2.98 -5.07 10.44
CA LEU A 94 -2.83 -6.47 10.90
C LEU A 94 -2.71 -7.53 9.80
N HIS A 95 -3.27 -7.30 8.61
CA HIS A 95 -3.17 -8.29 7.52
C HIS A 95 -1.92 -8.09 6.63
N PHE A 96 -1.24 -6.95 6.75
CA PHE A 96 -0.12 -6.56 5.90
C PHE A 96 1.23 -7.15 6.30
N CYS A 97 1.42 -7.50 7.57
CA CYS A 97 2.73 -7.89 8.11
C CYS A 97 2.85 -9.39 8.47
N ASN A 98 1.75 -10.15 8.46
CA ASN A 98 1.75 -11.60 8.75
C ASN A 98 1.96 -12.47 7.50
N TYR A 99 2.18 -11.87 6.32
CA TYR A 99 2.45 -12.58 5.06
C TYR A 99 3.83 -12.23 4.49
N THR A 100 4.84 -12.04 5.35
CA THR A 100 6.28 -11.98 4.99
C THR A 100 7.11 -12.84 5.92
#